data_AF-A0A968KZX2-F1
#
_entry.id   AF-A0A968KZX2-F1
#
_cell.length_a   1.000
_cell.length_b   1.000
_cell.length_c   1.000
_cell.angle_alpha   90.00
_cell.angle_beta   90.00
_cell.angle_gamma   90.00
#
_symmetry.space_group_name_H-M   'P 1'
#
loop_
_entity.id
_entity.type
_entity.pdbx_description
1 polymer ?
#
loop_
_entity_poly.entity_id
_entity_poly.type
_entity_poly.pdbx_seq_one_letter_code
_entity_poly.pdbx_strand_id
1 'polypeptide(L)' 'DTNIDFIGGIRGTEELEKLVDNGTAAVAFSMFPVSVDDLINISDAGETMPPKSTWFEPKLRDGLLVHII' A
#
# COMPACT_ATOMS: atom_id res chain seq x y z
N ASP A 1 9.75 -8.89 -8.05
CA ASP A 1 10.98 -9.46 -7.48
C ASP A 1 10.58 -10.62 -6.58
N THR A 2 11.28 -11.74 -6.58
CA THR A 2 10.99 -12.89 -5.71
C THR A 2 11.51 -12.70 -4.29
N ASN A 3 12.36 -11.69 -4.05
CA ASN A 3 12.98 -11.43 -2.74
C ASN A 3 12.24 -10.40 -1.89
N ILE A 4 11.13 -9.83 -2.40
CA ILE A 4 10.36 -8.78 -1.73
C ILE A 4 8.91 -9.22 -1.63
N ASP A 5 8.37 -9.20 -0.41
CA ASP A 5 6.97 -9.48 -0.12
C ASP A 5 6.31 -8.28 0.58
N PHE A 6 4.98 -8.23 0.53
CA PHE A 6 4.18 -7.14 1.08
C PHE A 6 3.10 -7.69 2.01
N ILE A 7 3.01 -7.14 3.21
CA ILE A 7 1.89 -7.42 4.11
C ILE A 7 0.73 -6.45 3.84
N GLY A 8 -0.50 -6.91 4.08
CA GLY A 8 -1.67 -6.04 4.02
C GLY A 8 -1.68 -5.03 5.17
N GLY A 9 -2.08 -3.79 4.88
CA GLY A 9 -2.07 -2.69 5.85
C GLY A 9 -2.84 -2.98 7.15
N ILE A 10 -3.86 -3.84 7.09
CA ILE A 10 -4.65 -4.27 8.26
C ILE A 10 -3.82 -4.93 9.38
N ARG A 11 -2.67 -5.53 9.04
CA ARG A 11 -1.81 -6.21 10.02
C ARG A 11 -0.90 -5.24 10.78
N GLY A 12 -0.70 -4.03 10.27
CA GLY A 12 0.17 -3.03 10.89
C GLY A 12 1.66 -3.43 10.95
N THR A 13 2.44 -2.67 11.71
CA THR A 13 3.90 -2.88 11.85
C THR A 13 4.25 -4.08 12.72
N GLU A 14 3.34 -4.55 13.58
CA GLU A 14 3.58 -5.71 14.45
C GLU A 14 3.86 -6.99 13.66
N GLU A 15 3.16 -7.20 12.53
CA GLU A 15 3.45 -8.33 11.64
C GLU A 15 4.81 -8.19 10.94
N LEU A 16 5.24 -6.97 10.59
CA LEU A 16 6.57 -6.74 10.04
C LEU A 16 7.66 -7.14 11.04
N GLU A 17 7.53 -6.70 12.29
CA GLU A 17 8.44 -7.04 13.38
C GLU A 17 8.52 -8.55 13.57
N LYS A 18 7.36 -9.22 13.65
CA LYS A 18 7.28 -10.67 13.79
C LYS A 18 7.98 -11.43 12.67
N LEU A 19 7.85 -10.99 11.41
CA LEU A 19 8.49 -11.62 10.26
C LEU A 19 10.01 -11.46 10.26
N VAL A 20 10.53 -10.37 10.82
CA VAL A 20 11.97 -10.18 11.01
C VAL A 20 12.46 -11.04 12.18
N ASP A 21 11.77 -10.99 13.32
CA ASP A 21 12.17 -11.69 14.54
C ASP A 21 12.19 -13.22 14.38
N ASN A 22 11.29 -13.75 13.56
CA ASN A 22 11.23 -15.20 13.29
C ASN A 22 12.14 -15.66 12.13
N GLY A 23 12.88 -14.74 11.50
CA GLY A 23 13.82 -15.05 10.42
C GLY A 23 13.19 -15.29 9.04
N THR A 24 11.89 -15.04 8.86
CA THR A 24 11.24 -15.13 7.54
C THR A 24 11.73 -14.04 6.60
N ALA A 25 11.94 -12.83 7.12
CA ALA A 25 12.51 -11.70 6.39
C ALA A 25 13.80 -11.22 7.08
N ALA A 26 14.77 -10.77 6.29
CA ALA A 26 16.02 -10.21 6.82
C ALA A 26 15.85 -8.76 7.33
N VAL A 27 14.90 -8.02 6.76
CA VAL A 27 14.60 -6.62 7.07
C VAL A 27 13.17 -6.31 6.67
N ALA A 28 12.55 -5.36 7.36
CA ALA A 28 11.25 -4.81 7.00
C ALA A 28 11.32 -3.29 6.85
N PHE A 29 10.48 -2.76 5.96
CA PHE A 29 10.31 -1.33 5.73
C PHE A 29 8.86 -0.95 6.01
N SER A 30 8.67 0.12 6.77
CA SER A 30 7.37 0.77 6.95
C SER A 30 7.47 2.19 6.42
N MET A 31 6.47 2.61 5.66
CA MET A 31 6.42 3.95 5.06
C MET A 31 5.35 4.78 5.75
N PHE A 32 5.60 6.09 5.84
CA PHE A 32 4.60 7.02 6.35
C PHE A 32 3.36 7.02 5.42
N PRO A 33 2.14 6.98 5.96
CA PRO A 33 0.93 6.97 5.14
C PRO A 33 0.81 8.29 4.35
N VAL A 34 0.44 8.17 3.08
CA VAL A 34 0.09 9.33 2.26
C VAL A 34 -1.29 9.86 2.64
N SER A 35 -1.47 11.18 2.53
CA SER A 35 -2.79 11.80 2.71
C SER A 35 -3.65 11.64 1.46
N VAL A 36 -4.96 11.89 1.60
CA VAL A 36 -5.87 11.96 0.44
C VAL A 36 -5.48 13.12 -0.48
N ASP A 37 -5.04 14.24 0.08
CA ASP A 37 -4.61 15.41 -0.70
C ASP A 37 -3.36 15.09 -1.53
N ASP A 38 -2.39 14.34 -0.98
CA ASP A 38 -1.22 13.87 -1.74
C ASP A 38 -1.63 13.01 -2.95
N LEU A 39 -2.59 12.11 -2.74
CA LEU A 39 -3.12 11.25 -3.81
C LEU A 39 -3.78 12.06 -4.93
N ILE A 40 -4.57 13.08 -4.58
CA ILE A 40 -5.23 13.96 -5.54
C ILE A 40 -4.18 14.77 -6.31
N ASN A 41 -3.22 15.38 -5.61
CA ASN A 41 -2.17 16.19 -6.23
C ASN A 41 -1.32 15.40 -7.23
N ILE A 42 -0.97 14.15 -6.92
CA ILE A 42 -0.19 13.27 -7.81
C ILE A 42 -0.98 12.91 -9.06
N SER A 43 -2.30 12.67 -8.92
CA SER A 43 -3.19 12.46 -10.06
C SER A 43 -3.33 13.70 -10.94
N ASP A 44 -3.50 14.87 -10.32
CA ASP A 44 -3.62 16.16 -11.04
C ASP A 44 -2.33 16.53 -11.78
N ALA A 45 -1.18 16.10 -11.26
CA ALA A 45 0.12 16.21 -11.93
C ALA A 45 0.32 15.22 -13.09
N GLY A 46 -0.62 14.27 -13.30
CA GLY A 46 -0.49 13.21 -14.30
C GLY A 46 0.57 12.16 -13.96
N GLU A 47 0.95 12.06 -12.69
CA GLU A 47 1.95 11.11 -12.20
C GLU A 47 1.29 9.83 -11.65
N THR A 48 2.12 8.86 -11.26
CA THR A 48 1.65 7.58 -10.71
C THR A 48 2.35 7.25 -9.41
N MET A 49 1.58 6.69 -8.47
CA MET A 49 2.13 6.19 -7.21
C MET A 49 2.97 4.93 -7.45
N PRO A 50 4.11 4.75 -6.73
CA PRO A 50 4.84 3.49 -6.75
C PRO A 50 3.92 2.32 -6.35
N PRO A 51 4.11 1.13 -6.94
CA PRO A 51 3.26 -0.02 -6.64
C PRO A 51 3.33 -0.36 -5.14
N LYS A 52 2.16 -0.64 -4.55
CA LYS A 52 2.00 -1.04 -3.13
C LYS A 52 2.45 0.02 -2.11
N SER A 53 2.58 1.28 -2.52
CA SER A 53 2.90 2.39 -1.59
C SER A 53 1.70 2.90 -0.79
N THR A 54 0.49 2.45 -1.11
CA THR A 54 -0.76 2.93 -0.50
C THR A 54 -1.71 1.78 -0.18
N TRP A 55 -2.47 1.92 0.91
CA TRP A 55 -3.49 0.96 1.33
C TRP A 55 -4.79 1.68 1.66
N PHE A 56 -5.87 1.38 0.93
CA PHE A 56 -7.21 1.91 1.19
C PHE A 56 -8.02 1.00 2.10
N GLU A 57 -8.74 1.64 3.03
CA GLU A 57 -9.76 1.01 3.86
C GLU A 57 -11.03 1.87 3.93
N PRO A 58 -12.22 1.30 3.67
CA PRO A 58 -12.44 -0.07 3.18
C PRO A 58 -11.87 -0.25 1.77
N LYS A 59 -11.55 -1.50 1.41
CA LYS A 59 -11.25 -1.80 0.00
C LYS A 59 -12.43 -1.35 -0.85
N LEU A 60 -12.13 -0.75 -2.01
CA LEU A 60 -13.16 -0.41 -2.98
C LEU A 60 -13.98 -1.67 -3.23
N ARG A 61 -15.29 -1.58 -3.01
CA ARG A 61 -16.19 -2.71 -3.24
C ARG A 61 -16.08 -3.10 -4.71
N ASP A 62 -15.78 -4.35 -4.99
CA ASP A 62 -15.74 -4.88 -6.35
C ASP A 62 -17.09 -4.57 -7.03
N GLY A 63 -17.07 -3.80 -8.13
CA GLY A 63 -18.29 -3.38 -8.83
C GLY A 63 -18.40 -1.90 -9.24
N LEU A 64 -17.33 -1.10 -9.13
CA LEU A 64 -17.34 0.26 -9.67
C LEU A 64 -17.26 0.23 -11.21
N LEU A 65 -18.40 0.38 -11.88
CA LEU A 65 -18.49 0.55 -13.33
C LEU A 65 -18.59 2.04 -13.65
N VAL A 66 -17.56 2.60 -14.29
CA VAL A 66 -17.58 3.98 -14.77
C VAL A 66 -17.98 3.96 -16.25
N HIS A 67 -19.21 4.37 -16.54
CA HIS A 67 -19.68 4.64 -17.90
C HIS A 67 -19.53 6.14 -18.15
N ILE A 68 -18.56 6.50 -19.00
CA ILE A 68 -18.38 7.88 -19.45
C ILE A 68 -19.25 8.05 -20.70
N ILE A 69 -20.22 8.97 -20.64
CA ILE A 69 -21.12 9.34 -21.75
C ILE A 69 -20.39 10.29 -22.69
#